data_AF-A0A8H7T9V3-F1
#
_entry.id   AF-A0A8H7T9V3-F1
#
_cell.length_a   1.000
_cell.length_b   1.000
_cell.length_c   1.000
_cell.angle_alpha   90.00
_cell.angle_beta   90.00
_cell.angle_gamma   90.00
#
_symmetry.space_group_name_H-M   'P 1'
#
loop_
_entity.id
_entity.type
_entity.pdbx_description
1 polymer ?
#
loop_
_entity_poly.entity_id
_entity_poly.type
_entity_poly.pdbx_seq_one_letter_code
_entity_poly.pdbx_strand_id
1 'polypeptide(L)'
;MLLPGGCRPAECAASTRHEVFTVRIYAISTAQLLPRTLLFTILEPSRIMRLLQYNNDGDFSLTESFEGDIPKKYAILSHRWGEEEVTSKDLTDGKSKGKAGYGKIQFCGEQARRDGLQYFWVDTCCIDKSNAVELQEAINSMFRWYRDATKCYVYLSDVSRPRTDSADGSNKDWVSTFRKSAWFRRGWTLQELIAPASVDFFSEEGELLGTKASLEQDICEITGIPARALRGSPLSDFSVAERMSWAASRETFRQEDKAYSLLGIFDINMPLIYSEGKDKATQRLREEIDKASRGFKREDFSIPFSLYDVSDVEHFVARKTELIEINKALSGDGSRCTVVLHGLGGIGKTQLAAAYAKRHKDSYSAIFWLNIKDEDSVNQSFVKVAKHISRQHSSALPPGNVDTIENLDEIVDIVKAWLSLPHNIRWLLIYDNYDNPKLPGTTDPMSIDVRKFLPESYQGSIIITTRSSEVTIGHSIQIRKLGDVRDSLELLSTVSRREGLVTDPDAVTLAKELDGLPLALATAGAYLDQTARSFSDYLRLYKESYFWRLQFLPQGM
;
A
#
# COMPACT_ATOMS: atom_id res chain seq x y z
N MET A 1 14.82 81.00 19.70
CA MET A 1 15.98 81.71 19.12
C MET A 1 16.56 80.84 18.00
N LEU A 2 17.22 81.41 17.00
CA LEU A 2 17.49 80.74 15.72
C LEU A 2 18.71 79.77 15.71
N LEU A 3 18.67 78.88 14.72
CA LEU A 3 19.68 77.93 14.17
C LEU A 3 21.08 78.55 13.92
N PRO A 4 22.20 77.77 13.78
CA PRO A 4 22.48 76.77 12.72
C PRO A 4 23.23 75.49 13.19
N GLY A 5 23.57 74.47 12.38
CA GLY A 5 23.28 74.15 10.96
C GLY A 5 24.39 73.28 10.30
N GLY A 6 24.04 72.39 9.36
CA GLY A 6 24.96 71.55 8.55
C GLY A 6 25.03 70.06 8.95
N CYS A 7 24.97 69.05 8.06
CA CYS A 7 24.90 69.03 6.59
C CYS A 7 24.01 67.88 6.05
N ARG A 8 23.44 68.06 4.85
CA ARG A 8 22.82 67.05 3.94
C ARG A 8 23.90 66.43 3.00
N PRO A 9 23.63 65.52 2.01
CA PRO A 9 22.38 64.86 1.53
C PRO A 9 22.49 63.30 1.56
N ALA A 10 21.67 62.42 0.95
CA ALA A 10 20.31 62.36 0.32
C ALA A 10 19.78 60.93 0.61
N GLU A 11 18.50 60.57 0.74
CA GLU A 11 17.23 60.76 -0.02
C GLU A 11 16.94 59.72 -1.13
N CYS A 12 15.71 59.17 -1.06
CA CYS A 12 14.96 58.36 -2.04
C CYS A 12 15.38 56.89 -2.35
N ALA A 13 14.71 55.94 -1.68
CA ALA A 13 13.72 55.06 -2.34
C ALA A 13 12.91 54.22 -1.33
N ALA A 14 11.75 54.72 -0.90
CA ALA A 14 10.75 53.95 -0.15
C ALA A 14 9.46 53.80 -0.96
N SER A 15 9.35 52.74 -1.77
CA SER A 15 8.10 52.19 -2.31
C SER A 15 8.39 50.92 -3.11
N THR A 16 7.87 49.75 -2.66
CA THR A 16 7.66 48.47 -3.41
C THR A 16 7.48 47.22 -2.51
N ARG A 17 7.31 47.34 -1.18
CA ARG A 17 7.11 46.18 -0.28
C ARG A 17 5.74 46.08 0.41
N HIS A 18 4.71 46.76 -0.08
CA HIS A 18 3.33 46.68 0.48
C HIS A 18 2.22 46.35 -0.53
N GLU A 19 2.51 46.18 -1.83
CA GLU A 19 1.49 45.74 -2.81
C GLU A 19 1.44 44.23 -3.07
N VAL A 20 2.48 43.47 -2.67
CA VAL A 20 2.56 42.02 -2.96
C VAL A 20 1.71 41.16 -2.00
N PHE A 21 1.30 41.69 -0.84
CA PHE A 21 0.53 40.93 0.15
C PHE A 21 -1.00 41.02 0.00
N THR A 22 -1.53 42.08 -0.61
CA THR A 22 -2.99 42.31 -0.71
C THR A 22 -3.64 41.52 -1.86
N VAL A 23 -2.89 41.19 -2.91
CA VAL A 23 -3.41 40.42 -4.07
C VAL A 23 -3.64 38.93 -3.74
N ARG A 24 -3.01 38.40 -2.68
CA ARG A 24 -3.10 36.97 -2.33
C ARG A 24 -4.35 36.56 -1.54
N ILE A 25 -5.13 37.51 -1.01
CA ILE A 25 -6.30 37.24 -0.17
C ILE A 25 -7.62 37.24 -0.98
N TYR A 26 -7.68 37.95 -2.11
CA TYR A 26 -8.87 37.96 -2.98
C TYR A 26 -9.01 36.73 -3.90
N ALA A 27 -7.97 35.91 -4.05
CA ALA A 27 -8.00 34.71 -4.91
C ALA A 27 -8.66 33.47 -4.25
N ILE A 28 -9.00 33.52 -2.96
CA ILE A 28 -9.54 32.36 -2.21
C ILE A 28 -11.09 32.40 -2.15
N SER A 29 -11.72 33.54 -2.46
CA SER A 29 -13.18 33.72 -2.33
C SER A 29 -14.01 33.41 -3.59
N THR A 30 -13.37 33.12 -4.73
CA THR A 30 -14.06 32.87 -6.03
C THR A 30 -13.94 31.43 -6.54
N ALA A 31 -13.28 30.53 -5.80
CA ALA A 31 -13.10 29.13 -6.19
C ALA A 31 -14.35 28.23 -5.98
N GLN A 32 -15.50 28.79 -5.55
CA GLN A 32 -16.73 28.02 -5.29
C GLN A 32 -17.74 27.96 -6.45
N LEU A 33 -17.44 28.54 -7.62
CA LEU A 33 -18.35 28.58 -8.77
C LEU A 33 -17.71 28.14 -10.11
N LEU A 34 -16.84 27.14 -10.07
CA LEU A 34 -16.57 26.32 -11.25
C LEU A 34 -17.52 25.11 -11.27
N PRO A 35 -18.24 24.84 -12.37
CA PRO A 35 -19.13 23.69 -12.44
C PRO A 35 -18.34 22.39 -12.30
N ARG A 36 -18.92 21.42 -11.56
CA ARG A 36 -18.28 20.14 -11.19
C ARG A 36 -17.74 19.32 -12.38
N THR A 37 -18.14 19.62 -13.60
CA THR A 37 -17.63 19.04 -14.85
C THR A 37 -16.16 19.37 -15.16
N LEU A 38 -15.60 20.45 -14.60
CA LEU A 38 -14.22 20.89 -14.88
C LEU A 38 -13.17 20.45 -13.83
N LEU A 39 -13.58 19.79 -12.76
CA LEU A 39 -12.66 19.26 -11.73
C LEU A 39 -12.40 17.75 -11.87
N PHE A 40 -13.05 17.08 -12.83
CA PHE A 40 -12.86 15.64 -13.10
C PHE A 40 -11.70 15.32 -14.06
N THR A 41 -11.09 16.33 -14.68
CA THR A 41 -10.11 16.18 -15.79
C THR A 41 -8.63 16.07 -15.37
N ILE A 42 -8.33 15.84 -14.08
CA ILE A 42 -6.93 15.76 -13.58
C ILE A 42 -6.59 14.39 -12.94
N LEU A 43 -7.51 13.42 -12.89
CA LEU A 43 -7.27 12.11 -12.25
C LEU A 43 -7.68 10.85 -13.03
N GLU A 44 -7.88 10.94 -14.35
CA GLU A 44 -7.60 9.82 -15.26
C GLU A 44 -6.84 10.34 -16.49
N PRO A 45 -5.80 9.63 -16.98
CA PRO A 45 -5.20 9.96 -18.28
C PRO A 45 -6.23 9.75 -19.39
N SER A 46 -6.42 10.78 -20.21
CA SER A 46 -7.35 10.82 -21.34
C SER A 46 -7.14 9.61 -22.24
N ARG A 47 -8.18 8.79 -22.43
CA ARG A 47 -8.07 7.47 -23.06
C ARG A 47 -8.08 7.51 -24.61
N ILE A 48 -7.48 8.54 -25.21
CA ILE A 48 -7.53 8.79 -26.65
C ILE A 48 -6.68 7.73 -27.37
N MET A 49 -7.34 6.82 -28.10
CA MET A 49 -6.70 5.79 -28.90
C MET A 49 -7.39 5.71 -30.27
N ARG A 50 -6.60 5.58 -31.34
CA ARG A 50 -7.11 5.23 -32.68
C ARG A 50 -6.70 3.80 -33.02
N LEU A 51 -7.57 3.08 -33.71
CA LEU A 51 -7.34 1.73 -34.18
C LEU A 51 -7.42 1.69 -35.70
N LEU A 52 -6.85 0.66 -36.30
CA LEU A 52 -7.17 0.25 -37.67
C LEU A 52 -8.30 -0.76 -37.61
N GLN A 53 -9.23 -0.64 -38.56
CA GLN A 53 -10.28 -1.61 -38.79
C GLN A 53 -10.11 -2.21 -40.19
N TYR A 54 -10.20 -3.53 -40.29
CA TYR A 54 -10.23 -4.22 -41.59
C TYR A 54 -11.63 -4.09 -42.19
N ASN A 55 -11.71 -3.64 -43.44
CA ASN A 55 -12.94 -3.39 -44.16
C ASN A 55 -13.35 -4.61 -44.98
N ASN A 56 -14.64 -4.70 -45.31
CA ASN A 56 -15.20 -5.81 -46.09
C ASN A 56 -14.58 -5.93 -47.50
N ASP A 57 -14.02 -4.83 -48.03
CA ASP A 57 -13.38 -4.77 -49.35
C ASP A 57 -11.92 -5.27 -49.37
N GLY A 58 -11.40 -5.76 -48.23
CA GLY A 58 -10.04 -6.30 -48.13
C GLY A 58 -8.93 -5.26 -47.88
N ASP A 59 -9.32 -4.01 -47.61
CA ASP A 59 -8.42 -2.91 -47.21
C ASP A 59 -8.65 -2.56 -45.72
N PHE A 60 -7.91 -1.59 -45.18
CA PHE A 60 -8.11 -1.13 -43.81
C PHE A 60 -8.12 0.41 -43.69
N SER A 61 -8.90 0.91 -42.74
CA SER A 61 -9.02 2.35 -42.46
C SER A 61 -8.77 2.65 -40.99
N LEU A 62 -8.27 3.86 -40.72
CA LEU A 62 -8.11 4.39 -39.37
C LEU A 62 -9.49 4.78 -38.81
N THR A 63 -9.78 4.39 -37.57
CA THR A 63 -11.00 4.79 -36.87
C THR A 63 -10.93 6.26 -36.47
N GLU A 64 -12.09 6.85 -36.14
CA GLU A 64 -12.12 8.01 -35.26
C GLU A 64 -11.48 7.68 -33.90
N SER A 65 -11.06 8.71 -33.17
CA SER A 65 -10.47 8.55 -31.85
C SER A 65 -11.51 8.05 -30.84
N PHE A 66 -11.22 6.95 -30.16
CA PHE A 66 -12.04 6.47 -29.05
C PHE A 66 -11.75 7.33 -27.81
N GLU A 67 -12.78 7.95 -27.26
CA GLU A 67 -12.74 8.60 -25.94
C GLU A 67 -13.42 7.70 -24.91
N GLY A 68 -12.71 7.32 -23.84
CA GLY A 68 -13.28 6.56 -22.72
C GLY A 68 -13.38 5.05 -22.95
N ASP A 69 -14.14 4.63 -23.97
CA ASP A 69 -14.47 3.22 -24.28
C ASP A 69 -13.69 2.68 -25.49
N ILE A 70 -12.41 2.36 -25.27
CA ILE A 70 -11.59 1.62 -26.22
C ILE A 70 -12.18 0.21 -26.41
N PRO A 71 -12.34 -0.30 -27.66
CA PRO A 71 -12.84 -1.64 -27.92
C PRO A 71 -12.12 -2.73 -27.10
N LYS A 72 -12.87 -3.57 -26.39
CA LYS A 72 -12.33 -4.60 -25.47
C LYS A 72 -11.57 -5.75 -26.16
N LYS A 73 -11.49 -5.75 -27.48
CA LYS A 73 -10.83 -6.78 -28.28
C LYS A 73 -10.13 -6.14 -29.49
N TYR A 74 -8.81 -6.11 -29.45
CA TYR A 74 -7.95 -5.69 -30.56
C TYR A 74 -6.63 -6.44 -30.53
N ALA A 75 -5.98 -6.52 -31.70
CA ALA A 75 -4.60 -6.95 -31.84
C ALA A 75 -3.63 -5.74 -31.77
N ILE A 76 -2.36 -5.98 -31.45
CA ILE A 76 -1.33 -4.94 -31.42
C ILE A 76 -0.06 -5.42 -32.13
N LEU A 77 0.53 -4.59 -32.99
CA LEU A 77 1.74 -4.93 -33.75
C LEU A 77 3.01 -4.41 -33.07
N SER A 78 3.79 -5.34 -32.51
CA SER A 78 5.18 -5.09 -32.15
C SER A 78 6.08 -5.36 -33.36
N HIS A 79 6.95 -4.42 -33.70
CA HIS A 79 7.80 -4.54 -34.89
C HIS A 79 9.01 -3.60 -34.82
N ARG A 80 10.01 -3.85 -35.68
CA ARG A 80 11.13 -2.92 -35.88
C ARG A 80 10.74 -1.88 -36.93
N TRP A 81 10.89 -0.58 -36.65
CA TRP A 81 10.77 0.42 -37.72
C TRP A 81 11.83 0.17 -38.79
N GLY A 82 11.41 0.22 -40.06
CA GLY A 82 12.21 -0.04 -41.25
C GLY A 82 12.29 1.18 -42.16
N GLU A 83 12.51 0.93 -43.45
CA GLU A 83 12.46 1.97 -44.48
C GLU A 83 11.01 2.33 -44.81
N GLU A 84 10.78 3.60 -45.16
CA GLU A 84 9.49 4.17 -45.54
C GLU A 84 8.31 3.79 -44.63
N GLU A 85 8.32 4.31 -43.41
CA GLU A 85 7.22 4.10 -42.48
C GLU A 85 5.91 4.76 -42.93
N VAL A 86 4.80 4.02 -42.75
CA VAL A 86 3.44 4.53 -42.96
C VAL A 86 3.02 5.29 -41.71
N THR A 87 2.80 6.59 -41.87
CA THR A 87 2.35 7.49 -40.81
C THR A 87 0.83 7.62 -40.78
N SER A 88 0.29 8.22 -39.72
CA SER A 88 -1.15 8.51 -39.62
C SER A 88 -1.64 9.34 -40.82
N LYS A 89 -0.85 10.33 -41.23
CA LYS A 89 -1.14 11.17 -42.41
C LYS A 89 -1.14 10.38 -43.72
N ASP A 90 -0.26 9.40 -43.89
CA ASP A 90 -0.22 8.61 -45.14
C ASP A 90 -1.48 7.76 -45.34
N LEU A 91 -2.12 7.32 -44.25
CA LEU A 91 -3.42 6.65 -44.32
C LEU A 91 -4.54 7.63 -44.70
N THR A 92 -4.62 8.79 -44.04
CA THR A 92 -5.62 9.82 -44.34
C THR A 92 -5.49 10.39 -45.75
N ASP A 93 -4.26 10.59 -46.24
CA ASP A 93 -3.95 11.06 -47.59
C ASP A 93 -4.08 9.96 -48.68
N GLY A 94 -4.31 8.69 -48.30
CA GLY A 94 -4.38 7.56 -49.23
C GLY A 94 -3.05 7.13 -49.87
N LYS A 95 -1.90 7.54 -49.29
CA LYS A 95 -0.53 7.35 -49.83
C LYS A 95 0.22 6.15 -49.22
N SER A 96 -0.44 5.39 -48.35
CA SER A 96 0.16 4.29 -47.58
C SER A 96 0.65 3.12 -48.44
N LYS A 97 -0.10 2.72 -49.47
CA LYS A 97 0.12 1.48 -50.25
C LYS A 97 1.45 1.43 -51.04
N GLY A 98 2.06 2.58 -51.32
CA GLY A 98 3.33 2.67 -52.05
C GLY A 98 4.58 2.49 -51.19
N LYS A 99 4.44 2.44 -49.86
CA LYS A 99 5.56 2.45 -48.92
C LYS A 99 5.98 1.04 -48.49
N ALA A 100 7.28 0.81 -48.34
CA ALA A 100 7.82 -0.45 -47.83
C ALA A 100 7.24 -0.85 -46.46
N GLY A 101 6.98 0.11 -45.58
CA GLY A 101 6.35 -0.12 -44.27
C GLY A 101 4.88 -0.56 -44.30
N TYR A 102 4.21 -0.63 -45.46
CA TYR A 102 2.80 -1.05 -45.56
C TYR A 102 2.60 -2.55 -45.32
N GLY A 103 3.52 -3.40 -45.78
CA GLY A 103 3.37 -4.87 -45.77
C GLY A 103 3.14 -5.46 -44.37
N LYS A 104 3.85 -4.96 -43.36
CA LYS A 104 3.67 -5.37 -41.94
C LYS A 104 2.31 -4.94 -41.35
N ILE A 105 1.71 -3.85 -41.84
CA ILE A 105 0.39 -3.38 -41.40
C ILE A 105 -0.69 -4.28 -42.01
N GLN A 106 -0.54 -4.59 -43.31
CA GLN A 106 -1.38 -5.57 -44.01
C GLN A 106 -1.28 -6.97 -43.36
N PHE A 107 -0.08 -7.41 -42.99
CA PHE A 107 0.14 -8.64 -42.21
C PHE A 107 -0.62 -8.60 -40.87
N CYS A 108 -0.49 -7.52 -40.10
CA CYS A 108 -1.18 -7.39 -38.81
C CYS A 108 -2.71 -7.46 -38.96
N GLY A 109 -3.27 -6.75 -39.95
CA GLY A 109 -4.71 -6.76 -40.23
C GLY A 109 -5.22 -8.13 -40.67
N GLU A 110 -4.49 -8.82 -41.55
CA GLU A 110 -4.84 -10.16 -42.00
C GLU A 110 -4.72 -11.20 -40.87
N GLN A 111 -3.70 -11.10 -40.00
CA GLN A 111 -3.57 -12.00 -38.86
C GLN A 111 -4.62 -11.72 -37.77
N ALA A 112 -4.93 -10.44 -37.50
CA ALA A 112 -6.04 -10.05 -36.63
C ALA A 112 -7.37 -10.62 -37.14
N ARG A 113 -7.63 -10.53 -38.45
CA ARG A 113 -8.81 -11.10 -39.11
C ARG A 113 -8.90 -12.62 -38.95
N ARG A 114 -7.78 -13.35 -39.06
CA ARG A 114 -7.71 -14.82 -38.83
C ARG A 114 -8.05 -15.18 -37.39
N ASP A 115 -7.60 -14.38 -36.43
CA ASP A 115 -7.86 -14.59 -35.00
C ASP A 115 -9.21 -14.01 -34.52
N GLY A 116 -10.05 -13.51 -35.45
CA GLY A 116 -11.39 -12.99 -35.16
C GLY A 116 -11.41 -11.61 -34.49
N LEU A 117 -10.35 -10.82 -34.66
CA LEU A 117 -10.20 -9.47 -34.11
C LEU A 117 -10.50 -8.42 -35.20
N GLN A 118 -11.57 -7.64 -35.00
CA GLN A 118 -12.01 -6.59 -35.93
C GLN A 118 -11.05 -5.39 -35.97
N TYR A 119 -10.39 -5.10 -34.85
CA TYR A 119 -9.53 -3.95 -34.66
C TYR A 119 -8.09 -4.36 -34.40
N PHE A 120 -7.14 -3.55 -34.88
CA PHE A 120 -5.72 -3.72 -34.60
C PHE A 120 -5.00 -2.37 -34.45
N TRP A 121 -3.85 -2.34 -33.78
CA TRP A 121 -3.08 -1.12 -33.52
C TRP A 121 -1.64 -1.23 -34.00
N VAL A 122 -1.13 -0.13 -34.57
CA VAL A 122 0.27 0.02 -35.02
C VAL A 122 0.77 1.42 -34.67
N ASP A 123 1.86 1.54 -33.92
CA ASP A 123 2.36 2.82 -33.39
C ASP A 123 2.68 3.86 -34.48
N THR A 124 3.08 3.40 -35.67
CA THR A 124 3.53 4.28 -36.76
C THR A 124 2.39 5.10 -37.34
N CYS A 125 1.18 4.55 -37.38
CA CYS A 125 0.03 5.16 -38.02
C CYS A 125 -1.20 5.40 -37.12
N CYS A 126 -1.29 4.74 -35.96
CA CYS A 126 -2.34 5.01 -34.97
C CYS A 126 -2.02 6.20 -34.05
N ILE A 127 -0.77 6.66 -34.00
CA ILE A 127 -0.33 7.86 -33.27
C ILE A 127 -0.01 8.97 -34.29
N ASP A 128 -0.56 10.17 -34.11
CA ASP A 128 -0.12 11.36 -34.84
C ASP A 128 1.13 11.92 -34.16
N LYS A 129 2.29 11.47 -34.63
CA LYS A 129 3.60 11.90 -34.15
C LYS A 129 3.90 13.39 -34.47
N SER A 130 3.03 14.09 -35.21
CA SER A 130 3.10 15.55 -35.41
C SER A 130 2.35 16.34 -34.33
N ASN A 131 1.38 15.72 -33.65
CA ASN A 131 0.68 16.28 -32.50
C ASN A 131 1.45 15.95 -31.21
N ALA A 132 2.13 16.94 -30.64
CA ALA A 132 2.93 16.76 -29.42
C ALA A 132 2.12 16.33 -28.19
N VAL A 133 0.83 16.72 -28.10
CA VAL A 133 -0.05 16.32 -26.99
C VAL A 133 -0.43 14.85 -27.13
N GLU A 134 -0.86 14.43 -28.33
CA GLU A 134 -1.20 13.03 -28.59
C GLU A 134 0.01 12.11 -28.42
N LEU A 135 1.19 12.51 -28.92
CA LEU A 135 2.43 11.76 -28.75
C LEU A 135 2.81 11.58 -27.27
N GLN A 136 2.60 12.62 -26.46
CA GLN A 136 2.81 12.60 -25.01
C GLN A 136 1.85 11.61 -24.32
N GLU A 137 0.55 11.71 -24.57
CA GLU A 137 -0.46 10.82 -24.00
C GLU A 137 -0.27 9.37 -24.44
N ALA A 138 0.05 9.15 -25.72
CA ALA A 138 0.26 7.83 -26.30
C ALA A 138 1.44 7.09 -25.68
N ILE A 139 2.59 7.75 -25.52
CA ILE A 139 3.78 7.11 -24.91
C ILE A 139 3.56 6.75 -23.44
N ASN A 140 2.87 7.59 -22.67
CA ASN A 140 2.53 7.28 -21.27
C ASN A 140 1.44 6.18 -21.17
N SER A 141 0.61 6.02 -22.21
CA SER A 141 -0.43 4.99 -22.28
C SER A 141 0.04 3.67 -22.91
N MET A 142 1.16 3.65 -23.63
CA MET A 142 1.53 2.54 -24.53
C MET A 142 1.63 1.19 -23.82
N PHE A 143 2.21 1.14 -22.61
CA PHE A 143 2.26 -0.11 -21.82
C PHE A 143 0.86 -0.66 -21.51
N ARG A 144 -0.10 0.20 -21.19
CA ARG A 144 -1.49 -0.18 -20.94
C ARG A 144 -2.12 -0.75 -22.21
N TRP A 145 -1.88 -0.13 -23.36
CA TRP A 145 -2.38 -0.63 -24.66
C TRP A 145 -1.79 -2.00 -25.02
N TYR A 146 -0.49 -2.22 -24.78
CA TYR A 146 0.11 -3.55 -24.96
C TYR A 146 -0.43 -4.59 -23.96
N ARG A 147 -0.66 -4.20 -22.70
CA ARG A 147 -1.23 -5.08 -21.66
C ARG A 147 -2.67 -5.50 -21.95
N ASP A 148 -3.49 -4.55 -22.39
CA ASP A 148 -4.94 -4.72 -22.57
C ASP A 148 -5.30 -5.29 -23.96
N ALA A 149 -4.33 -5.41 -24.88
CA ALA A 149 -4.50 -6.05 -26.18
C ALA A 149 -4.76 -7.57 -26.05
N THR A 150 -5.63 -8.10 -26.91
CA THR A 150 -5.97 -9.55 -26.91
C THR A 150 -4.84 -10.41 -27.47
N LYS A 151 -4.11 -9.88 -28.46
CA LYS A 151 -2.96 -10.51 -29.11
C LYS A 151 -1.90 -9.45 -29.44
N CYS A 152 -0.66 -9.69 -29.04
CA CYS A 152 0.49 -8.97 -29.57
C CYS A 152 1.15 -9.82 -30.66
N TYR A 153 1.23 -9.29 -31.88
CA TYR A 153 1.96 -9.93 -32.98
C TYR A 153 3.34 -9.29 -33.08
N VAL A 154 4.40 -10.10 -33.02
CA VAL A 154 5.78 -9.67 -33.22
C VAL A 154 6.21 -10.06 -34.62
N TYR A 155 6.39 -9.08 -35.51
CA TYR A 155 6.84 -9.30 -36.88
C TYR A 155 8.36 -9.10 -37.00
N LEU A 156 9.09 -10.17 -37.32
CA LEU A 156 10.56 -10.21 -37.37
C LEU A 156 11.07 -10.24 -38.81
N SER A 157 11.24 -9.05 -39.42
CA SER A 157 11.82 -8.89 -40.77
C SER A 157 13.32 -9.21 -40.86
N ASP A 158 13.91 -9.84 -39.84
CA ASP A 158 15.30 -10.34 -39.82
C ASP A 158 15.37 -11.83 -39.44
N VAL A 159 14.23 -12.51 -39.45
CA VAL A 159 14.11 -13.96 -39.23
C VAL A 159 13.27 -14.54 -40.36
N SER A 160 13.91 -15.28 -41.26
CA SER A 160 13.25 -16.01 -42.35
C SER A 160 12.89 -17.43 -41.91
N ARG A 161 11.69 -17.88 -42.29
CA ARG A 161 11.23 -19.27 -42.17
C ARG A 161 10.36 -19.62 -43.38
N PRO A 162 10.98 -19.91 -44.55
CA PRO A 162 10.23 -20.23 -45.75
C PRO A 162 9.42 -21.51 -45.57
N ARG A 163 8.19 -21.48 -46.09
CA ARG A 163 7.29 -22.63 -46.08
C ARG A 163 7.89 -23.74 -46.95
N THR A 164 8.24 -24.87 -46.35
CA THR A 164 8.81 -26.03 -47.03
C THR A 164 7.84 -27.20 -46.94
N ASP A 165 7.53 -27.84 -48.07
CA ASP A 165 6.62 -29.00 -48.15
C ASP A 165 7.25 -30.31 -47.62
N SER A 166 8.38 -30.21 -46.92
CA SER A 166 9.20 -31.33 -46.47
C SER A 166 8.72 -31.86 -45.13
N ALA A 167 8.27 -33.11 -45.08
CA ALA A 167 7.75 -33.76 -43.88
C ALA A 167 8.81 -34.13 -42.82
N ASP A 168 10.06 -33.65 -42.94
CA ASP A 168 11.12 -33.91 -41.97
C ASP A 168 11.21 -32.76 -40.94
N GLY A 169 11.10 -33.11 -39.66
CA GLY A 169 10.87 -32.19 -38.55
C GLY A 169 12.09 -31.39 -38.08
N SER A 170 13.13 -31.23 -38.89
CA SER A 170 14.38 -30.53 -38.54
C SER A 170 14.25 -29.00 -38.49
N ASN A 171 13.10 -28.49 -38.06
CA ASN A 171 12.62 -27.11 -38.22
C ASN A 171 13.19 -26.16 -37.13
N LYS A 172 14.53 -26.14 -36.98
CA LYS A 172 15.25 -25.36 -35.94
C LYS A 172 16.26 -24.32 -36.47
N ASP A 173 16.50 -24.24 -37.77
CA ASP A 173 17.53 -23.35 -38.33
C ASP A 173 17.27 -21.86 -38.02
N TRP A 174 15.99 -21.45 -38.12
CA TRP A 174 15.50 -20.10 -37.80
C TRP A 174 15.69 -19.71 -36.32
N VAL A 175 15.89 -20.66 -35.39
CA VAL A 175 16.15 -20.34 -33.98
C VAL A 175 17.47 -19.58 -33.83
N SER A 176 18.45 -19.86 -34.69
CA SER A 176 19.75 -19.20 -34.68
C SER A 176 19.68 -17.72 -35.10
N THR A 177 18.77 -17.38 -36.01
CA THR A 177 18.48 -16.00 -36.44
C THR A 177 17.52 -15.31 -35.47
N PHE A 178 16.51 -15.99 -34.94
CA PHE A 178 15.64 -15.49 -33.87
C PHE A 178 16.43 -14.99 -32.66
N ARG A 179 17.37 -15.80 -32.15
CA ARG A 179 18.25 -15.43 -31.01
C ARG A 179 19.19 -14.25 -31.31
N LYS A 180 19.35 -13.87 -32.59
CA LYS A 180 20.15 -12.73 -33.06
C LYS A 180 19.31 -11.54 -33.51
N SER A 181 17.98 -11.67 -33.58
CA SER A 181 17.09 -10.62 -34.11
C SER A 181 17.31 -9.29 -33.40
N ALA A 182 17.39 -8.22 -34.20
CA ALA A 182 17.53 -6.85 -33.70
C ALA A 182 16.31 -6.42 -32.86
N TRP A 183 15.16 -7.10 -32.97
CA TRP A 183 13.98 -6.83 -32.15
C TRP A 183 14.26 -6.93 -30.65
N PHE A 184 15.03 -7.94 -30.21
CA PHE A 184 15.43 -8.09 -28.80
C PHE A 184 16.36 -6.96 -28.30
N ARG A 185 17.01 -6.25 -29.21
CA ARG A 185 17.90 -5.12 -28.90
C ARG A 185 17.22 -3.76 -28.99
N ARG A 186 15.93 -3.65 -29.33
CA ARG A 186 15.23 -2.34 -29.35
C ARG A 186 14.74 -1.99 -27.95
N GLY A 187 14.80 -0.71 -27.56
CA GLY A 187 14.36 -0.25 -26.24
C GLY A 187 12.86 -0.48 -26.01
N TRP A 188 12.03 0.08 -26.89
CA TRP A 188 10.56 0.02 -26.80
C TRP A 188 10.00 -1.41 -26.75
N THR A 189 10.59 -2.37 -27.47
CA THR A 189 10.13 -3.77 -27.51
C THR A 189 10.24 -4.50 -26.16
N LEU A 190 10.82 -3.89 -25.12
CA LEU A 190 10.81 -4.44 -23.76
C LEU A 190 9.40 -4.49 -23.19
N GLN A 191 8.67 -3.37 -23.25
CA GLN A 191 7.28 -3.33 -22.78
C GLN A 191 6.34 -4.10 -23.71
N GLU A 192 6.64 -4.17 -25.01
CA GLU A 192 5.89 -4.93 -26.01
C GLU A 192 5.99 -6.45 -25.79
N LEU A 193 7.05 -6.92 -25.12
CA LEU A 193 7.24 -8.30 -24.67
C LEU A 193 6.56 -8.59 -23.31
N ILE A 194 6.72 -7.64 -22.38
CA ILE A 194 6.38 -7.82 -20.96
C ILE A 194 4.91 -7.55 -20.68
N ALA A 195 4.34 -6.49 -21.25
CA ALA A 195 2.99 -6.05 -20.93
C ALA A 195 1.89 -7.02 -21.43
N PRO A 196 1.90 -7.53 -22.69
CA PRO A 196 0.81 -8.35 -23.19
C PRO A 196 0.79 -9.74 -22.54
N ALA A 197 -0.42 -10.26 -22.28
CA ALA A 197 -0.59 -11.65 -21.85
C ALA A 197 -0.17 -12.65 -22.95
N SER A 198 -0.58 -12.42 -24.20
CA SER A 198 -0.22 -13.24 -25.37
C SER A 198 0.69 -12.47 -26.32
N VAL A 199 1.81 -13.08 -26.69
CA VAL A 199 2.71 -12.57 -27.74
C VAL A 199 3.06 -13.72 -28.68
N ASP A 200 2.83 -13.53 -29.97
CA ASP A 200 3.04 -14.53 -31.01
C ASP A 200 4.06 -13.97 -32.02
N PHE A 201 5.13 -14.73 -32.30
CA PHE A 201 6.27 -14.31 -33.11
C PHE A 201 6.17 -14.86 -34.53
N PHE A 202 6.38 -14.01 -35.53
CA PHE A 202 6.26 -14.34 -36.95
C PHE A 202 7.54 -13.96 -37.72
N SER A 203 7.83 -14.74 -38.76
CA SER A 203 8.94 -14.51 -39.69
C SER A 203 8.67 -13.34 -40.64
N GLU A 204 9.66 -12.98 -41.46
CA GLU A 204 9.52 -12.06 -42.58
C GLU A 204 8.46 -12.51 -43.61
N GLU A 205 8.24 -13.82 -43.76
CA GLU A 205 7.19 -14.38 -44.62
C GLU A 205 5.81 -14.41 -43.94
N GLY A 206 5.70 -14.00 -42.67
CA GLY A 206 4.48 -14.07 -41.88
C GLY A 206 4.14 -15.47 -41.35
N GLU A 207 5.09 -16.39 -41.29
CA GLU A 207 4.90 -17.74 -40.73
C GLU A 207 5.15 -17.75 -39.20
N LEU A 208 4.28 -18.43 -38.45
CA LEU A 208 4.33 -18.45 -36.97
C LEU A 208 5.55 -19.22 -36.47
N LEU A 209 6.52 -18.52 -35.89
CA LEU A 209 7.72 -19.06 -35.25
C LEU A 209 7.40 -19.73 -33.91
N GLY A 210 6.54 -19.10 -33.11
CA GLY A 210 6.10 -19.61 -31.81
C GLY A 210 5.46 -18.52 -30.95
N THR A 211 5.02 -18.88 -29.75
CA THR A 211 4.46 -17.95 -28.75
C THR A 211 5.46 -17.64 -27.65
N LYS A 212 5.25 -16.58 -26.87
CA LYS A 212 6.02 -16.26 -25.65
C LYS A 212 6.09 -17.43 -24.66
N ALA A 213 5.06 -18.27 -24.61
CA ALA A 213 5.05 -19.47 -23.77
C ALA A 213 5.90 -20.61 -24.35
N SER A 214 5.82 -20.85 -25.67
CA SER A 214 6.61 -21.93 -26.31
C SER A 214 8.09 -21.59 -26.47
N LEU A 215 8.44 -20.31 -26.53
CA LEU A 215 9.80 -19.79 -26.68
C LEU A 215 10.35 -19.18 -25.38
N GLU A 216 9.71 -19.46 -24.24
CA GLU A 216 10.05 -18.84 -22.95
C GLU A 216 11.53 -19.00 -22.59
N GLN A 217 12.10 -20.20 -22.76
CA GLN A 217 13.50 -20.47 -22.47
C GLN A 217 14.44 -19.64 -23.34
N ASP A 218 14.24 -19.62 -24.67
CA ASP A 218 15.02 -18.80 -25.59
C ASP A 218 14.93 -17.32 -25.21
N ILE A 219 13.72 -16.82 -24.91
CA ILE A 219 13.51 -15.41 -24.54
C ILE A 219 14.22 -15.07 -23.22
N CYS A 220 14.14 -15.94 -22.20
CA CYS A 220 14.87 -15.78 -20.94
C CYS A 220 16.39 -15.71 -21.17
N GLU A 221 16.92 -16.62 -21.99
CA GLU A 221 18.36 -16.69 -22.28
C GLU A 221 18.87 -15.50 -23.12
N ILE A 222 18.06 -14.98 -24.06
CA ILE A 222 18.41 -13.78 -24.86
C ILE A 222 18.37 -12.51 -24.00
N THR A 223 17.36 -12.37 -23.15
CA THR A 223 17.02 -11.07 -22.52
C THR A 223 17.46 -10.92 -21.06
N GLY A 224 17.77 -12.03 -20.37
CA GLY A 224 17.98 -12.04 -18.92
C GLY A 224 16.70 -11.82 -18.09
N ILE A 225 15.54 -11.75 -18.74
CA ILE A 225 14.25 -11.58 -18.06
C ILE A 225 13.83 -12.93 -17.45
N PRO A 226 13.49 -13.01 -16.16
CA PRO A 226 13.09 -14.25 -15.52
C PRO A 226 11.72 -14.73 -16.02
N ALA A 227 11.53 -16.04 -16.17
CA ALA A 227 10.28 -16.65 -16.64
C ALA A 227 9.02 -16.15 -15.90
N ARG A 228 9.12 -15.91 -14.57
CA ARG A 228 8.02 -15.33 -13.78
C ARG A 228 7.51 -13.97 -14.33
N ALA A 229 8.40 -13.12 -14.85
CA ALA A 229 8.00 -11.86 -15.48
C ALA A 229 7.32 -12.09 -16.84
N LEU A 230 7.83 -13.00 -17.67
CA LEU A 230 7.23 -13.34 -18.97
C LEU A 230 5.81 -13.94 -18.82
N ARG A 231 5.58 -14.69 -17.74
CA ARG A 231 4.29 -15.26 -17.34
C ARG A 231 3.31 -14.26 -16.69
N GLY A 232 3.73 -13.01 -16.48
CA GLY A 232 2.86 -11.95 -15.96
C GLY A 232 2.82 -11.80 -14.44
N SER A 233 3.85 -12.22 -13.69
CA SER A 233 3.99 -11.78 -12.28
C SER A 233 4.01 -10.24 -12.20
N PRO A 234 3.40 -9.64 -11.16
CA PRO A 234 3.42 -8.19 -10.95
C PRO A 234 4.84 -7.61 -11.03
N LEU A 235 5.01 -6.49 -11.75
CA LEU A 235 6.32 -5.85 -11.90
C LEU A 235 6.88 -5.29 -10.59
N SER A 236 6.04 -5.13 -9.57
CA SER A 236 6.42 -4.85 -8.17
C SER A 236 7.29 -5.93 -7.54
N ASP A 237 7.17 -7.19 -7.99
CA ASP A 237 7.85 -8.35 -7.41
C ASP A 237 9.33 -8.46 -7.84
N PHE A 238 9.80 -7.45 -8.59
CA PHE A 238 11.14 -7.32 -9.14
C PHE A 238 11.72 -5.98 -8.70
N SER A 239 12.93 -6.03 -8.14
CA SER A 239 13.66 -4.85 -7.69
C SER A 239 13.85 -3.85 -8.84
N VAL A 240 14.06 -2.58 -8.49
CA VAL A 240 14.41 -1.54 -9.47
C VAL A 240 15.65 -1.93 -10.26
N ALA A 241 16.65 -2.54 -9.61
CA ALA A 241 17.87 -3.02 -10.26
C ALA A 241 17.60 -4.13 -11.28
N GLU A 242 16.78 -5.13 -10.95
CA GLU A 242 16.35 -6.18 -11.90
C GLU A 242 15.65 -5.56 -13.11
N ARG A 243 14.64 -4.72 -12.89
CA ARG A 243 13.87 -4.09 -13.99
C ARG A 243 14.72 -3.19 -14.89
N MET A 244 15.67 -2.45 -14.32
CA MET A 244 16.65 -1.66 -15.09
C MET A 244 17.59 -2.57 -15.90
N SER A 245 17.95 -3.75 -15.40
CA SER A 245 18.86 -4.67 -16.09
C SER A 245 18.28 -5.21 -17.41
N TRP A 246 16.96 -5.43 -17.49
CA TRP A 246 16.25 -5.90 -18.69
C TRP A 246 16.36 -4.94 -19.90
N ALA A 247 16.79 -3.69 -19.64
CA ALA A 247 16.97 -2.64 -20.62
C ALA A 247 18.43 -2.33 -20.97
N ALA A 248 19.39 -2.98 -20.29
CA ALA A 248 20.81 -2.64 -20.37
C ALA A 248 21.40 -2.86 -21.78
N SER A 249 21.11 -4.02 -22.39
CA SER A 249 21.58 -4.43 -23.72
C SER A 249 20.77 -3.88 -24.90
N ARG A 250 19.72 -3.10 -24.63
CA ARG A 250 18.84 -2.52 -25.66
C ARG A 250 19.38 -1.19 -26.19
N GLU A 251 18.84 -0.70 -27.29
CA GLU A 251 19.23 0.51 -28.01
C GLU A 251 17.99 1.27 -28.50
N THR A 252 18.10 2.60 -28.61
CA THR A 252 17.01 3.48 -29.06
C THR A 252 17.55 4.51 -30.04
N PHE A 253 16.71 4.91 -31.01
CA PHE A 253 17.10 5.88 -32.03
C PHE A 253 17.24 7.30 -31.46
N ARG A 254 16.25 7.76 -30.69
CA ARG A 254 16.39 8.95 -29.85
C ARG A 254 17.07 8.56 -28.55
N GLN A 255 17.93 9.43 -28.02
CA GLN A 255 18.76 9.10 -26.87
C GLN A 255 17.95 9.13 -25.57
N GLU A 256 16.91 9.96 -25.50
CA GLU A 256 15.97 10.10 -24.38
C GLU A 256 15.00 8.91 -24.26
N ASP A 257 14.71 8.22 -25.38
CA ASP A 257 13.87 7.01 -25.37
C ASP A 257 14.47 5.89 -24.50
N LYS A 258 15.77 5.95 -24.16
CA LYS A 258 16.37 5.07 -23.14
C LYS A 258 15.71 5.18 -21.77
N ALA A 259 15.13 6.34 -21.45
CA ALA A 259 14.29 6.53 -20.29
C ALA A 259 12.81 6.29 -20.63
N TYR A 260 12.30 6.86 -21.73
CA TYR A 260 10.86 6.81 -22.03
C TYR A 260 10.33 5.41 -22.34
N SER A 261 11.15 4.50 -22.87
CA SER A 261 10.79 3.08 -23.06
C SER A 261 10.61 2.27 -21.76
N LEU A 262 10.89 2.88 -20.59
CA LEU A 262 10.77 2.24 -19.27
C LEU A 262 9.60 2.76 -18.44
N LEU A 263 8.87 3.79 -18.90
CA LEU A 263 7.77 4.41 -18.15
C LEU A 263 6.74 3.37 -17.66
N GLY A 264 6.28 2.50 -18.56
CA GLY A 264 5.35 1.42 -18.20
C GLY A 264 5.95 0.28 -17.37
N ILE A 265 7.26 0.02 -17.49
CA ILE A 265 7.97 -0.97 -16.66
C ILE A 265 8.01 -0.55 -15.18
N PHE A 266 7.93 0.76 -14.92
CA PHE A 266 7.95 1.36 -13.59
C PHE A 266 6.61 1.95 -13.14
N ASP A 267 5.57 1.92 -13.98
CA ASP A 267 4.26 2.56 -13.76
C ASP A 267 4.37 4.08 -13.47
N ILE A 268 5.14 4.77 -14.31
CA ILE A 268 5.46 6.20 -14.19
C ILE A 268 4.88 7.00 -15.34
N ASN A 269 4.35 8.18 -15.03
CA ASN A 269 4.01 9.19 -16.02
C ASN A 269 4.94 10.42 -15.89
N MET A 270 5.50 10.91 -17.00
CA MET A 270 6.31 12.14 -16.99
C MET A 270 6.32 12.86 -18.36
N PRO A 271 6.51 14.19 -18.38
CA PRO A 271 6.65 14.96 -19.62
C PRO A 271 7.82 14.45 -20.49
N LEU A 272 7.61 14.34 -21.80
CA LEU A 272 8.62 14.01 -22.79
C LEU A 272 9.28 15.30 -23.27
N ILE A 273 10.56 15.45 -22.96
CA ILE A 273 11.37 16.60 -23.36
C ILE A 273 12.45 16.07 -24.30
N TYR A 274 12.09 15.87 -25.56
CA TYR A 274 13.09 15.59 -26.60
C TYR A 274 14.03 16.79 -26.75
N SER A 275 15.32 16.53 -26.97
CA SER A 275 16.46 17.45 -26.87
C SER A 275 16.99 17.75 -25.45
N GLU A 276 16.43 17.19 -24.37
CA GLU A 276 17.06 17.31 -23.05
C GLU A 276 18.34 16.46 -22.92
N GLY A 277 18.49 15.44 -23.76
CA GLY A 277 19.60 14.48 -23.75
C GLY A 277 19.36 13.30 -22.79
N LYS A 278 19.97 12.15 -23.13
CA LYS A 278 19.79 10.87 -22.43
C LYS A 278 19.96 10.97 -20.91
N ASP A 279 20.99 11.66 -20.44
CA ASP A 279 21.35 11.63 -19.02
C ASP A 279 20.33 12.40 -18.17
N LYS A 280 19.79 13.51 -18.67
CA LYS A 280 18.70 14.24 -18.01
C LYS A 280 17.40 13.45 -18.03
N ALA A 281 17.03 12.87 -19.17
CA ALA A 281 15.85 12.01 -19.27
C ALA A 281 15.94 10.81 -18.31
N THR A 282 17.11 10.18 -18.21
CA THR A 282 17.39 9.07 -17.30
C THR A 282 17.40 9.51 -15.83
N GLN A 283 17.91 10.72 -15.53
CA GLN A 283 17.82 11.30 -14.20
C GLN A 283 16.37 11.56 -13.80
N ARG A 284 15.57 12.21 -14.64
CA ARG A 284 14.14 12.44 -14.37
C ARG A 284 13.39 11.13 -14.18
N LEU A 285 13.63 10.11 -15.01
CA LEU A 285 13.07 8.77 -14.78
C LEU A 285 13.47 8.22 -13.42
N ARG A 286 14.75 8.30 -13.02
CA ARG A 286 15.19 7.85 -11.69
C ARG A 286 14.53 8.65 -10.56
N GLU A 287 14.37 9.95 -10.72
CA GLU A 287 13.66 10.79 -9.75
C GLU A 287 12.18 10.41 -9.65
N GLU A 288 11.52 10.05 -10.75
CA GLU A 288 10.15 9.52 -10.72
C GLU A 288 10.09 8.08 -10.20
N ILE A 289 11.08 7.22 -10.45
CA ILE A 289 11.18 5.88 -9.83
C ILE A 289 11.37 6.03 -8.32
N ASP A 290 12.24 6.94 -7.89
CA ASP A 290 12.45 7.25 -6.48
C ASP A 290 11.19 7.84 -5.86
N LYS A 291 10.48 8.76 -6.54
CA LYS A 291 9.17 9.25 -6.09
C LYS A 291 8.14 8.13 -6.04
N ALA A 292 8.04 7.25 -7.02
CA ALA A 292 7.10 6.13 -7.00
C ALA A 292 7.45 5.10 -5.91
N SER A 293 8.74 4.85 -5.66
CA SER A 293 9.24 3.93 -4.63
C SER A 293 9.15 4.51 -3.21
N ARG A 294 9.22 5.84 -3.08
CA ARG A 294 8.85 6.61 -1.87
C ARG A 294 7.33 6.86 -1.80
N GLY A 295 6.61 6.48 -2.86
CA GLY A 295 5.29 6.95 -3.24
C GLY A 295 5.17 8.47 -3.39
N PHE A 296 3.97 8.90 -3.79
CA PHE A 296 3.33 9.89 -2.92
C PHE A 296 3.56 9.43 -1.49
N LYS A 297 3.97 10.33 -0.58
CA LYS A 297 3.70 10.09 0.84
C LYS A 297 2.16 10.08 1.02
N ARG A 298 1.51 8.95 0.71
CA ARG A 298 0.98 8.16 1.82
C ARG A 298 2.17 8.00 2.74
N GLU A 299 2.16 8.78 3.81
CA GLU A 299 2.85 8.31 5.00
C GLU A 299 2.26 6.91 5.18
N ASP A 300 3.03 5.87 4.88
CA ASP A 300 2.68 4.59 5.44
C ASP A 300 2.90 4.85 6.92
N PHE A 301 1.80 5.09 7.63
CA PHE A 301 1.73 5.53 9.03
C PHE A 301 2.24 4.43 9.98
N SER A 302 3.10 3.56 9.45
CA SER A 302 3.87 2.50 10.04
C SER A 302 4.76 3.05 11.12
N ILE A 303 4.55 2.55 12.33
CA ILE A 303 5.41 2.78 13.48
C ILE A 303 5.71 1.41 14.08
N PRO A 304 7.00 1.06 14.29
CA PRO A 304 7.38 -0.24 14.82
C PRO A 304 6.61 -0.58 16.11
N PHE A 305 5.89 -1.70 16.07
CA PHE A 305 5.11 -2.19 17.20
C PHE A 305 6.02 -2.47 18.41
N SER A 306 5.63 -1.92 19.57
CA SER A 306 6.32 -2.13 20.84
C SER A 306 5.31 -2.27 21.97
N LEU A 307 5.56 -3.23 22.86
CA LEU A 307 4.80 -3.46 24.10
C LEU A 307 5.67 -3.23 25.35
N TYR A 308 6.71 -2.40 25.27
CA TYR A 308 7.66 -2.19 26.37
C TYR A 308 7.00 -1.80 27.72
N ASP A 309 5.88 -1.07 27.68
CA ASP A 309 5.12 -0.65 28.87
C ASP A 309 4.12 -1.72 29.39
N VAL A 310 3.99 -2.87 28.72
CA VAL A 310 3.08 -3.96 29.12
C VAL A 310 3.90 -5.15 29.60
N SER A 311 3.61 -5.63 30.82
CA SER A 311 4.19 -6.89 31.32
C SER A 311 3.74 -8.06 30.45
N ASP A 312 4.64 -8.53 29.60
CA ASP A 312 4.37 -9.60 28.66
C ASP A 312 4.21 -10.94 29.39
N VAL A 313 3.22 -11.72 28.96
CA VAL A 313 3.00 -13.09 29.41
C VAL A 313 3.31 -14.00 28.23
N GLU A 314 4.36 -14.80 28.33
CA GLU A 314 4.85 -15.68 27.24
C GLU A 314 3.74 -16.58 26.67
N HIS A 315 2.77 -16.95 27.51
CA HIS A 315 1.70 -17.90 27.19
C HIS A 315 0.33 -17.32 27.61
N PHE A 316 -0.43 -16.85 26.62
CA PHE A 316 -1.79 -16.35 26.82
C PHE A 316 -2.83 -17.47 26.60
N VAL A 317 -3.50 -17.86 27.68
CA VAL A 317 -4.42 -19.01 27.73
C VAL A 317 -5.88 -18.59 27.43
N ALA A 318 -6.62 -19.49 26.78
CA ALA A 318 -8.05 -19.39 26.47
C ALA A 318 -8.46 -18.16 25.61
N ARG A 319 -9.68 -17.62 25.85
CA ARG A 319 -10.25 -16.39 25.27
C ARG A 319 -10.37 -16.31 23.74
N LYS A 320 -10.41 -17.45 23.05
CA LYS A 320 -10.56 -17.51 21.58
C LYS A 320 -11.84 -16.82 21.11
N THR A 321 -12.94 -16.99 21.85
CA THR A 321 -14.24 -16.37 21.62
C THR A 321 -14.17 -14.84 21.66
N GLU A 322 -13.62 -14.28 22.74
CA GLU A 322 -13.51 -12.84 22.93
C GLU A 322 -12.55 -12.21 21.91
N LEU A 323 -11.47 -12.90 21.51
CA LEU A 323 -10.58 -12.42 20.44
C LEU A 323 -11.25 -12.38 19.07
N ILE A 324 -12.08 -13.37 18.73
CA ILE A 324 -12.88 -13.37 17.49
C ILE A 324 -13.90 -12.22 17.52
N GLU A 325 -14.51 -11.97 18.69
CA GLU A 325 -15.47 -10.87 18.87
C GLU A 325 -14.80 -9.49 18.72
N ILE A 326 -13.63 -9.28 19.33
CA ILE A 326 -12.82 -8.05 19.15
C ILE A 326 -12.50 -7.86 17.66
N ASN A 327 -11.98 -8.89 16.98
CA ASN A 327 -11.65 -8.80 15.56
C ASN A 327 -12.88 -8.43 14.72
N LYS A 328 -14.04 -9.07 14.97
CA LYS A 328 -15.29 -8.79 14.27
C LYS A 328 -15.77 -7.35 14.50
N ALA A 329 -15.69 -6.86 15.75
CA ALA A 329 -16.11 -5.51 16.10
C ALA A 329 -15.16 -4.41 15.59
N LEU A 330 -13.90 -4.74 15.28
CA LEU A 330 -12.91 -3.83 14.68
C LEU A 330 -12.76 -3.98 13.15
N SER A 331 -13.42 -4.97 12.53
CA SER A 331 -13.41 -5.19 11.08
C SER A 331 -14.39 -4.25 10.34
N GLY A 332 -14.13 -2.95 10.40
CA GLY A 332 -14.90 -1.90 9.72
C GLY A 332 -14.50 -1.65 8.27
N ASP A 333 -15.25 -0.80 7.58
CA ASP A 333 -15.04 -0.32 6.20
C ASP A 333 -14.00 0.83 6.10
N GLY A 334 -13.24 1.08 7.17
CA GLY A 334 -12.37 2.24 7.36
C GLY A 334 -12.93 3.27 8.34
N SER A 335 -14.21 3.16 8.71
CA SER A 335 -14.81 3.95 9.80
C SER A 335 -14.28 3.57 11.19
N ARG A 336 -14.36 4.50 12.16
CA ARG A 336 -13.84 4.31 13.52
C ARG A 336 -14.61 3.24 14.28
N CYS A 337 -13.91 2.18 14.66
CA CYS A 337 -14.46 1.09 15.46
C CYS A 337 -13.88 1.14 16.88
N THR A 338 -14.74 1.12 17.90
CA THR A 338 -14.32 1.08 19.31
C THR A 338 -14.89 -0.16 20.02
N VAL A 339 -14.03 -0.86 20.74
CA VAL A 339 -14.38 -1.99 21.62
C VAL A 339 -14.07 -1.64 23.07
N VAL A 340 -15.02 -1.89 23.97
CA VAL A 340 -14.87 -1.71 25.42
C VAL A 340 -14.81 -3.07 26.09
N LEU A 341 -13.64 -3.45 26.62
CA LEU A 341 -13.43 -4.65 27.44
C LEU A 341 -13.68 -4.30 28.90
N HIS A 342 -14.78 -4.80 29.48
CA HIS A 342 -15.14 -4.50 30.86
C HIS A 342 -15.25 -5.76 31.74
N GLY A 343 -15.02 -5.62 33.05
CA GLY A 343 -15.06 -6.74 34.00
C GLY A 343 -14.18 -6.51 35.22
N LEU A 344 -14.14 -7.49 36.13
CA LEU A 344 -13.46 -7.38 37.43
C LEU A 344 -11.95 -7.06 37.33
N GLY A 345 -11.37 -6.59 38.44
CA GLY A 345 -9.91 -6.46 38.57
C GLY A 345 -9.24 -7.83 38.42
N GLY A 346 -8.08 -7.89 37.74
CA GLY A 346 -7.33 -9.15 37.56
C GLY A 346 -7.96 -10.18 36.62
N ILE A 347 -9.09 -9.88 35.94
CA ILE A 347 -9.80 -10.84 35.08
C ILE A 347 -9.13 -11.08 33.70
N GLY A 348 -8.07 -10.33 33.38
CA GLY A 348 -7.27 -10.50 32.16
C GLY A 348 -7.53 -9.52 31.01
N LYS A 349 -8.27 -8.41 31.21
CA LYS A 349 -8.63 -7.44 30.15
C LYS A 349 -7.40 -6.88 29.40
N THR A 350 -6.43 -6.35 30.14
CA THR A 350 -5.13 -5.84 29.65
C THR A 350 -4.41 -6.90 28.81
N GLN A 351 -4.35 -8.14 29.32
CA GLN A 351 -3.67 -9.24 28.64
C GLN A 351 -4.42 -9.69 27.37
N LEU A 352 -5.75 -9.63 27.36
CA LEU A 352 -6.57 -9.89 26.17
C LEU A 352 -6.34 -8.83 25.08
N ALA A 353 -6.26 -7.55 25.45
CA ALA A 353 -5.93 -6.47 24.52
C ALA A 353 -4.50 -6.62 23.94
N ALA A 354 -3.52 -6.96 24.78
CA ALA A 354 -2.15 -7.24 24.35
C ALA A 354 -2.06 -8.47 23.42
N ALA A 355 -2.79 -9.55 23.74
CA ALA A 355 -2.86 -10.74 22.89
C ALA A 355 -3.52 -10.45 21.53
N TYR A 356 -4.55 -9.61 21.48
CA TYR A 356 -5.12 -9.13 20.22
C TYR A 356 -4.10 -8.32 19.41
N ALA A 357 -3.49 -7.30 20.03
CA ALA A 357 -2.50 -6.44 19.38
C ALA A 357 -1.34 -7.23 18.77
N LYS A 358 -0.81 -8.22 19.49
CA LYS A 358 0.23 -9.13 19.00
C LYS A 358 -0.20 -9.96 17.78
N ARG A 359 -1.40 -10.53 17.80
CA ARG A 359 -1.92 -11.41 16.74
C ARG A 359 -2.27 -10.65 15.46
N HIS A 360 -2.70 -9.40 15.59
CA HIS A 360 -3.15 -8.57 14.48
C HIS A 360 -2.17 -7.45 14.11
N LYS A 361 -0.94 -7.46 14.65
CA LYS A 361 0.05 -6.38 14.48
C LYS A 361 0.25 -5.96 13.02
N ASP A 362 0.29 -6.93 12.10
CA ASP A 362 0.59 -6.69 10.68
C ASP A 362 -0.64 -6.18 9.89
N SER A 363 -1.83 -6.15 10.52
CA SER A 363 -3.04 -5.53 9.97
C SER A 363 -3.05 -4.01 10.18
N TYR A 364 -2.31 -3.52 11.17
CA TYR A 364 -2.23 -2.11 11.56
C TYR A 364 -0.92 -1.48 11.10
N SER A 365 -0.93 -0.17 10.81
CA SER A 365 0.27 0.61 10.56
C SER A 365 0.90 1.07 11.87
N ALA A 366 0.10 1.62 12.79
CA ALA A 366 0.55 1.98 14.14
C ALA A 366 -0.31 1.33 15.21
N ILE A 367 0.32 0.89 16.30
CA ILE A 367 -0.38 0.47 17.51
C ILE A 367 0.23 1.26 18.67
N PHE A 368 -0.62 1.97 19.42
CA PHE A 368 -0.20 2.73 20.59
C PHE A 368 -0.93 2.27 21.84
N TRP A 369 -0.16 2.10 22.92
CA TRP A 369 -0.68 1.78 24.25
C TRP A 369 -0.71 3.05 25.10
N LEU A 370 -1.88 3.37 25.66
CA LEU A 370 -2.13 4.57 26.45
C LEU A 370 -2.67 4.16 27.82
N ASN A 371 -2.01 4.57 28.90
CA ASN A 371 -2.49 4.34 30.26
C ASN A 371 -3.39 5.49 30.69
N ILE A 372 -4.70 5.25 30.89
CA ILE A 372 -5.71 6.26 31.24
C ILE A 372 -6.25 6.08 32.67
N LYS A 373 -5.35 5.70 33.59
CA LYS A 373 -5.62 5.63 35.04
C LYS A 373 -5.97 6.99 35.64
N ASP A 374 -5.25 8.04 35.23
CA ASP A 374 -5.37 9.43 35.68
C ASP A 374 -4.92 10.39 34.55
N GLU A 375 -5.21 11.69 34.66
CA GLU A 375 -5.02 12.68 33.58
C GLU A 375 -3.52 12.87 33.25
N ASP A 376 -2.66 12.81 34.28
CA ASP A 376 -1.21 12.79 34.12
C ASP A 376 -0.72 11.54 33.35
N SER A 377 -1.22 10.34 33.69
CA SER A 377 -0.82 9.09 33.03
C SER A 377 -1.15 9.08 31.53
N VAL A 378 -2.32 9.60 31.14
CA VAL A 378 -2.70 9.65 29.73
C VAL A 378 -1.89 10.71 28.98
N ASN A 379 -1.68 11.89 29.56
CA ASN A 379 -0.86 12.93 28.95
C ASN A 379 0.60 12.47 28.75
N GLN A 380 1.21 11.82 29.74
CA GLN A 380 2.54 11.21 29.59
C GLN A 380 2.57 10.10 28.53
N SER A 381 1.47 9.35 28.35
CA SER A 381 1.35 8.38 27.27
C SER A 381 1.30 9.07 25.90
N PHE A 382 0.61 10.19 25.76
CA PHE A 382 0.62 11.01 24.53
C PHE A 382 2.01 11.59 24.21
N VAL A 383 2.79 12.03 25.22
CA VAL A 383 4.19 12.45 25.03
C VAL A 383 5.05 11.31 24.46
N LYS A 384 4.88 10.08 24.95
CA LYS A 384 5.57 8.89 24.39
C LYS A 384 5.17 8.66 22.92
N VAL A 385 3.88 8.75 22.60
CA VAL A 385 3.35 8.59 21.23
C VAL A 385 3.90 9.66 20.29
N ALA A 386 3.86 10.93 20.67
CA ALA A 386 4.42 12.03 19.89
C ALA A 386 5.92 11.80 19.58
N LYS A 387 6.71 11.41 20.59
CA LYS A 387 8.14 11.06 20.40
C LYS A 387 8.35 9.87 19.46
N HIS A 388 7.45 8.88 19.45
CA HIS A 388 7.51 7.76 18.51
C HIS A 388 7.18 8.20 17.07
N ILE A 389 6.16 9.04 16.89
CA ILE A 389 5.81 9.61 15.58
C ILE A 389 6.97 10.47 15.05
N SER A 390 7.52 11.41 15.84
CA SER A 390 8.65 12.27 15.42
C SER A 390 9.88 11.48 14.93
N ARG A 391 10.20 10.35 15.58
CA ARG A 391 11.37 9.53 15.24
C ARG A 391 11.25 8.83 13.89
N GLN A 392 10.05 8.40 13.51
CA GLN A 392 9.80 7.68 12.25
C GLN A 392 9.38 8.63 11.13
N HIS A 393 8.63 9.68 11.48
CA HIS A 393 8.00 10.62 10.55
C HIS A 393 8.38 12.05 10.91
N SER A 394 9.67 12.39 10.72
CA SER A 394 10.25 13.70 11.07
C SER A 394 9.63 14.91 10.35
N SER A 395 8.80 14.69 9.32
CA SER A 395 8.04 15.72 8.60
C SER A 395 6.55 15.79 8.98
N ALA A 396 6.04 14.86 9.78
CA ALA A 396 4.61 14.70 10.02
C ALA A 396 4.08 15.52 11.21
N LEU A 397 4.98 15.96 12.09
CA LEU A 397 4.68 16.84 13.22
C LEU A 397 5.31 18.22 12.98
N PRO A 398 4.79 19.30 13.61
CA PRO A 398 5.31 20.66 13.43
C PRO A 398 6.83 20.77 13.73
N PRO A 399 7.56 21.69 13.07
CA PRO A 399 9.00 21.86 13.28
C PRO A 399 9.30 22.43 14.67
N GLY A 400 9.42 21.55 15.64
CA GLY A 400 9.78 21.79 17.03
C GLY A 400 10.17 20.47 17.68
N ASN A 401 11.04 20.50 18.70
CA ASN A 401 11.37 19.27 19.42
C ASN A 401 10.20 18.95 20.38
N VAL A 402 9.75 17.70 20.49
CA VAL A 402 8.64 17.36 21.43
C VAL A 402 9.02 17.71 22.88
N ASP A 403 10.32 17.66 23.20
CA ASP A 403 10.90 18.10 24.48
C ASP A 403 10.89 19.63 24.70
N THR A 404 10.46 20.44 23.73
CA THR A 404 10.35 21.92 23.85
C THR A 404 8.91 22.42 23.97
N ILE A 405 7.91 21.54 23.91
CA ILE A 405 6.50 21.90 24.10
C ILE A 405 6.17 21.79 25.58
N GLU A 406 5.97 22.92 26.26
CA GLU A 406 5.65 22.96 27.69
C GLU A 406 4.19 22.57 27.99
N ASN A 407 3.28 22.70 27.00
CA ASN A 407 1.86 22.41 27.17
C ASN A 407 1.50 20.98 26.72
N LEU A 408 1.03 20.14 27.66
CA LEU A 408 0.64 18.77 27.39
C LEU A 408 -0.61 18.66 26.49
N ASP A 409 -1.55 19.60 26.57
CA ASP A 409 -2.77 19.61 25.74
C ASP A 409 -2.41 19.79 24.25
N GLU A 410 -1.41 20.63 23.96
CA GLU A 410 -0.90 20.83 22.59
C GLU A 410 -0.31 19.53 22.00
N ILE A 411 0.38 18.73 22.83
CA ILE A 411 0.92 17.43 22.41
C ILE A 411 -0.21 16.43 22.13
N VAL A 412 -1.26 16.42 22.95
CA VAL A 412 -2.46 15.59 22.75
C VAL A 412 -3.14 15.94 21.41
N ASP A 413 -3.34 17.22 21.13
CA ASP A 413 -3.97 17.69 19.88
C ASP A 413 -3.09 17.44 18.64
N ILE A 414 -1.77 17.61 18.74
CA ILE A 414 -0.82 17.25 17.66
C ILE A 414 -0.93 15.76 17.29
N VAL A 415 -1.01 14.86 18.27
CA VAL A 415 -1.18 13.42 18.03
C VAL A 415 -2.56 13.11 17.45
N LYS A 416 -3.63 13.72 17.97
CA LYS A 416 -5.01 13.57 17.44
C LYS A 416 -5.12 14.04 15.99
N ALA A 417 -4.41 15.12 15.63
CA ALA A 417 -4.33 15.63 14.27
C ALA A 417 -3.60 14.64 13.35
N TRP A 418 -2.47 14.08 13.77
CA TRP A 418 -1.74 13.06 12.99
C TRP A 418 -2.59 11.80 12.74
N LEU A 419 -3.27 11.30 13.77
CA LEU A 419 -4.23 10.18 13.68
C LEU A 419 -5.42 10.48 12.74
N SER A 420 -5.72 11.77 12.55
CA SER A 420 -6.81 12.27 11.69
C SER A 420 -6.37 12.68 10.29
N LEU A 421 -5.11 12.45 9.91
CA LEU A 421 -4.64 12.71 8.55
C LEU A 421 -5.40 11.85 7.52
N PRO A 422 -5.65 12.36 6.30
CA PRO A 422 -6.28 11.58 5.24
C PRO A 422 -5.54 10.27 4.98
N HIS A 423 -6.31 9.19 4.82
CA HIS A 423 -5.82 7.83 4.65
C HIS A 423 -5.11 7.20 5.87
N ASN A 424 -5.00 7.87 7.02
CA ASN A 424 -4.48 7.29 8.27
C ASN A 424 -5.54 6.40 8.96
N ILE A 425 -6.02 5.38 8.26
CA ILE A 425 -7.17 4.57 8.70
C ILE A 425 -6.78 3.28 9.45
N ARG A 426 -5.49 2.92 9.46
CA ARG A 426 -4.98 1.61 9.92
C ARG A 426 -4.27 1.66 11.27
N TRP A 427 -4.54 2.63 12.14
CA TRP A 427 -3.99 2.63 13.50
C TRP A 427 -4.90 1.93 14.51
N LEU A 428 -4.31 1.47 15.62
CA LEU A 428 -4.98 0.95 16.81
C LEU A 428 -4.54 1.72 18.06
N LEU A 429 -5.49 2.34 18.76
CA LEU A 429 -5.28 2.88 20.12
C LEU A 429 -5.78 1.90 21.16
N ILE A 430 -4.99 1.64 22.19
CA ILE A 430 -5.37 0.82 23.34
C ILE A 430 -5.32 1.69 24.60
N TYR A 431 -6.49 2.08 25.10
CA TYR A 431 -6.65 2.80 26.37
C TYR A 431 -6.82 1.79 27.51
N ASP A 432 -5.78 1.59 28.30
CA ASP A 432 -5.76 0.64 29.42
C ASP A 432 -5.99 1.34 30.76
N ASN A 433 -6.68 0.66 31.69
CA ASN A 433 -7.02 1.14 33.04
C ASN A 433 -7.97 2.35 33.10
N TYR A 434 -8.98 2.42 32.23
CA TYR A 434 -10.03 3.46 32.28
C TYR A 434 -11.04 3.20 33.41
N ASP A 435 -10.54 3.15 34.65
CA ASP A 435 -11.29 2.69 35.83
C ASP A 435 -12.04 3.81 36.55
N ASN A 436 -11.80 5.09 36.24
CA ASN A 436 -12.54 6.25 36.78
C ASN A 436 -13.21 7.12 35.68
N PRO A 437 -14.23 6.58 34.97
CA PRO A 437 -14.88 7.28 33.87
C PRO A 437 -15.77 8.43 34.33
N LYS A 438 -15.75 9.55 33.60
CA LYS A 438 -16.66 10.68 33.80
C LYS A 438 -18.02 10.40 33.15
N LEU A 439 -18.93 9.88 33.95
CA LEU A 439 -20.29 9.51 33.54
C LEU A 439 -21.28 10.67 33.79
N PRO A 440 -22.49 10.66 33.20
CA PRO A 440 -23.50 11.67 33.47
C PRO A 440 -23.85 11.74 34.96
N GLY A 441 -23.67 12.92 35.57
CA GLY A 441 -23.89 13.13 37.01
C GLY A 441 -22.67 12.88 37.90
N THR A 442 -21.53 12.45 37.36
CA THR A 442 -20.28 12.30 38.15
C THR A 442 -19.75 13.66 38.61
N THR A 443 -19.60 13.83 39.93
CA THR A 443 -19.04 15.03 40.57
C THR A 443 -17.57 14.91 40.96
N ASP A 444 -16.98 13.71 40.85
CA ASP A 444 -15.57 13.49 41.18
C ASP A 444 -14.65 14.32 40.26
N PRO A 445 -13.82 15.23 40.80
CA PRO A 445 -12.86 16.00 40.02
C PRO A 445 -11.80 15.13 39.35
N MET A 446 -11.51 13.93 39.87
CA MET A 446 -10.54 12.98 39.30
C MET A 446 -11.12 12.11 38.18
N SER A 447 -12.40 12.29 37.83
CA SER A 447 -13.07 11.52 36.76
C SER A 447 -12.71 12.02 35.37
N ILE A 448 -12.41 11.09 34.46
CA ILE A 448 -11.86 11.40 33.13
C ILE A 448 -12.87 11.10 32.03
N ASP A 449 -13.09 12.04 31.11
CA ASP A 449 -13.80 11.76 29.86
C ASP A 449 -12.80 11.35 28.78
N VAL A 450 -12.77 10.06 28.43
CA VAL A 450 -11.91 9.52 27.37
C VAL A 450 -12.14 10.22 26.02
N ARG A 451 -13.33 10.79 25.79
CA ARG A 451 -13.66 11.50 24.53
C ARG A 451 -12.74 12.68 24.24
N LYS A 452 -12.19 13.35 25.26
CA LYS A 452 -11.20 14.45 25.09
C LYS A 452 -9.97 14.01 24.29
N PHE A 453 -9.57 12.75 24.48
CA PHE A 453 -8.34 12.15 23.95
C PHE A 453 -8.57 11.41 22.62
N LEU A 454 -9.82 11.27 22.15
CA LEU A 454 -10.11 10.61 20.88
C LEU A 454 -9.80 11.54 19.70
N PRO A 455 -9.31 11.01 18.56
CA PRO A 455 -9.18 11.78 17.32
C PRO A 455 -10.53 12.36 16.85
N GLU A 456 -10.51 13.48 16.13
CA GLU A 456 -11.72 14.09 15.58
C GLU A 456 -12.27 13.28 14.40
N SER A 457 -11.38 12.73 13.58
CA SER A 457 -11.75 11.86 12.46
C SER A 457 -12.43 10.57 12.94
N TYR A 458 -13.39 10.11 12.14
CA TYR A 458 -14.10 8.86 12.36
C TYR A 458 -13.44 7.71 11.58
N GLN A 459 -12.13 7.53 11.75
CA GLN A 459 -11.33 6.41 11.24
C GLN A 459 -10.56 5.68 12.37
N GLY A 460 -9.94 4.53 12.06
CA GLY A 460 -9.06 3.78 12.97
C GLY A 460 -9.76 2.82 13.95
N SER A 461 -8.98 2.06 14.71
CA SER A 461 -9.45 1.11 15.72
C SER A 461 -9.13 1.55 17.14
N ILE A 462 -10.03 1.32 18.09
CA ILE A 462 -9.84 1.63 19.50
C ILE A 462 -10.24 0.43 20.37
N ILE A 463 -9.40 0.07 21.34
CA ILE A 463 -9.74 -0.82 22.45
C ILE A 463 -9.64 -0.03 23.74
N ILE A 464 -10.61 -0.19 24.65
CA ILE A 464 -10.62 0.40 25.99
C ILE A 464 -10.74 -0.73 27.01
N THR A 465 -9.92 -0.74 28.07
CA THR A 465 -10.08 -1.65 29.21
C THR A 465 -10.58 -0.90 30.45
N THR A 466 -11.57 -1.46 31.15
CA THR A 466 -12.17 -0.80 32.33
C THR A 466 -12.78 -1.80 33.32
N ARG A 467 -12.95 -1.41 34.59
CA ARG A 467 -13.80 -2.10 35.57
C ARG A 467 -15.27 -1.71 35.48
N SER A 468 -15.59 -0.54 34.94
CA SER A 468 -16.96 -0.04 34.87
C SER A 468 -17.73 -0.68 33.71
N SER A 469 -18.92 -1.22 34.00
CA SER A 469 -19.89 -1.68 32.98
C SER A 469 -20.72 -0.55 32.37
N GLU A 470 -20.58 0.68 32.86
CA GLU A 470 -21.37 1.84 32.43
C GLU A 470 -20.72 2.62 31.27
N VAL A 471 -19.50 2.23 30.86
CA VAL A 471 -18.80 2.80 29.71
C VAL A 471 -19.36 2.24 28.41
N THR A 472 -20.19 3.03 27.72
CA THR A 472 -20.96 2.63 26.52
C THR A 472 -20.38 3.16 25.20
N ILE A 473 -19.10 3.54 25.17
CA ILE A 473 -18.46 4.17 24.00
C ILE A 473 -17.99 3.14 22.95
N GLY A 474 -18.92 2.36 22.39
CA GLY A 474 -18.66 1.37 21.34
C GLY A 474 -19.23 -0.01 21.64
N HIS A 475 -18.68 -1.04 21.00
CA HIS A 475 -19.08 -2.44 21.21
C HIS A 475 -18.54 -2.94 22.55
N SER A 476 -19.43 -3.30 23.48
CA SER A 476 -19.05 -3.70 24.84
C SER A 476 -18.93 -5.22 24.97
N ILE A 477 -17.81 -5.70 25.52
CA ILE A 477 -17.50 -7.12 25.73
C ILE A 477 -17.22 -7.35 27.22
N GLN A 478 -18.07 -8.18 27.86
CA GLN A 478 -17.93 -8.52 29.28
C GLN A 478 -16.94 -9.68 29.48
N ILE A 479 -15.79 -9.40 30.09
CA ILE A 479 -14.78 -10.41 30.42
C ILE A 479 -15.13 -11.09 31.75
N ARG A 480 -15.51 -12.37 31.66
CA ARG A 480 -15.90 -13.24 32.78
C ARG A 480 -14.72 -14.09 33.28
N LYS A 481 -14.88 -14.85 34.37
CA LYS A 481 -13.90 -15.87 34.80
C LYS A 481 -13.70 -16.97 33.76
N LEU A 482 -12.60 -17.72 33.83
CA LEU A 482 -12.38 -18.91 33.00
C LEU A 482 -13.44 -19.97 33.36
N GLY A 483 -14.18 -20.44 32.36
CA GLY A 483 -15.30 -21.34 32.55
C GLY A 483 -14.93 -22.83 32.55
N ASP A 484 -13.94 -23.23 31.73
CA ASP A 484 -13.40 -24.58 31.75
C ASP A 484 -12.27 -24.68 32.79
N VAL A 485 -12.31 -25.72 33.62
CA VAL A 485 -11.23 -26.02 34.57
C VAL A 485 -9.92 -26.32 33.84
N ARG A 486 -9.97 -26.81 32.59
CA ARG A 486 -8.80 -27.05 31.75
C ARG A 486 -8.05 -25.77 31.40
N ASP A 487 -8.75 -24.68 31.07
CA ASP A 487 -8.11 -23.36 30.87
C ASP A 487 -7.41 -22.90 32.16
N SER A 488 -8.01 -23.20 33.32
CA SER A 488 -7.44 -22.84 34.63
C SER A 488 -6.20 -23.67 34.97
N LEU A 489 -6.20 -24.95 34.60
CA LEU A 489 -5.08 -25.88 34.75
C LEU A 489 -3.94 -25.59 33.76
N GLU A 490 -4.26 -25.18 32.53
CA GLU A 490 -3.28 -24.72 31.54
C GLU A 490 -2.56 -23.47 32.06
N LEU A 491 -3.30 -22.48 32.57
CA LEU A 491 -2.70 -21.29 33.19
C LEU A 491 -1.84 -21.62 34.43
N LEU A 492 -2.31 -22.51 35.32
CA LEU A 492 -1.50 -22.97 36.46
C LEU A 492 -0.24 -23.71 36.01
N SER A 493 -0.35 -24.59 35.01
CA SER A 493 0.75 -25.39 34.45
C SER A 493 1.83 -24.48 33.88
N THR A 494 1.43 -23.52 33.04
CA THR A 494 2.27 -22.46 32.49
C THR A 494 3.02 -21.70 33.58
N VAL A 495 2.31 -21.12 34.55
CA VAL A 495 2.94 -20.18 35.50
C VAL A 495 3.73 -20.91 36.60
N SER A 496 3.36 -22.15 36.95
CA SER A 496 4.12 -22.99 37.89
C SER A 496 5.25 -23.80 37.25
N ARG A 497 5.38 -23.78 35.92
CA ARG A 497 6.33 -24.59 35.12
C ARG A 497 6.26 -26.09 35.41
N ARG A 498 5.05 -26.59 35.67
CA ARG A 498 4.76 -28.00 35.98
C ARG A 498 3.86 -28.59 34.91
N GLU A 499 4.10 -29.82 34.50
CA GLU A 499 3.29 -30.55 33.53
C GLU A 499 2.36 -31.57 34.21
N GLY A 500 1.40 -32.12 33.45
CA GLY A 500 0.55 -33.22 33.95
C GLY A 500 -0.55 -32.83 34.94
N LEU A 501 -0.81 -31.53 35.18
CA LEU A 501 -1.79 -31.04 36.15
C LEU A 501 -3.22 -31.58 35.93
N VAL A 502 -3.58 -31.98 34.70
CA VAL A 502 -4.90 -32.57 34.39
C VAL A 502 -5.11 -33.92 35.09
N THR A 503 -4.02 -34.64 35.38
CA THR A 503 -4.04 -35.92 36.13
C THR A 503 -3.72 -35.77 37.62
N ASP A 504 -3.35 -34.57 38.08
CA ASP A 504 -3.06 -34.27 39.49
C ASP A 504 -4.36 -33.85 40.22
N PRO A 505 -4.86 -34.65 41.18
CA PRO A 505 -6.13 -34.36 41.86
C PRO A 505 -6.05 -33.10 42.75
N ASP A 506 -4.89 -32.76 43.28
CA ASP A 506 -4.68 -31.58 44.11
C ASP A 506 -4.62 -30.32 43.23
N ALA A 507 -3.98 -30.38 42.06
CA ALA A 507 -4.00 -29.29 41.08
C ALA A 507 -5.43 -29.04 40.55
N VAL A 508 -6.17 -30.09 40.22
CA VAL A 508 -7.60 -30.02 39.83
C VAL A 508 -8.46 -29.42 40.94
N THR A 509 -8.18 -29.76 42.20
CA THR A 509 -8.90 -29.20 43.35
C THR A 509 -8.57 -27.72 43.54
N LEU A 510 -7.28 -27.35 43.47
CA LEU A 510 -6.85 -25.96 43.57
C LEU A 510 -7.43 -25.08 42.45
N ALA A 511 -7.46 -25.56 41.21
CA ALA A 511 -8.05 -24.83 40.09
C ALA A 511 -9.54 -24.51 40.28
N LYS A 512 -10.29 -25.42 40.94
CA LYS A 512 -11.71 -25.22 41.29
C LYS A 512 -11.87 -24.22 42.45
N GLU A 513 -11.04 -24.32 43.48
CA GLU A 513 -11.09 -23.44 44.66
C GLU A 513 -10.70 -21.98 44.31
N LEU A 514 -9.86 -21.79 43.30
CA LEU A 514 -9.51 -20.47 42.74
C LEU A 514 -10.53 -19.93 41.72
N ASP A 515 -11.64 -20.65 41.51
CA ASP A 515 -12.84 -20.25 40.76
C ASP A 515 -12.57 -19.60 39.38
N GLY A 516 -11.58 -20.12 38.64
CA GLY A 516 -11.26 -19.64 37.30
C GLY A 516 -10.78 -18.18 37.23
N LEU A 517 -10.37 -17.56 38.35
CA LEU A 517 -9.90 -16.18 38.41
C LEU A 517 -8.42 -16.08 37.96
N PRO A 518 -8.10 -15.47 36.80
CA PRO A 518 -6.74 -15.54 36.23
C PRO A 518 -5.64 -14.99 37.15
N LEU A 519 -5.89 -13.87 37.84
CA LEU A 519 -4.92 -13.30 38.79
C LEU A 519 -4.65 -14.24 39.99
N ALA A 520 -5.68 -14.94 40.49
CA ALA A 520 -5.53 -15.87 41.60
C ALA A 520 -4.76 -17.12 41.17
N LEU A 521 -5.09 -17.67 39.99
CA LEU A 521 -4.38 -18.78 39.36
C LEU A 521 -2.91 -18.44 39.09
N ALA A 522 -2.62 -17.28 38.51
CA ALA A 522 -1.26 -16.83 38.25
C ALA A 522 -0.46 -16.60 39.54
N THR A 523 -1.10 -16.04 40.59
CA THR A 523 -0.45 -15.83 41.90
C THR A 523 -0.11 -17.16 42.57
N ALA A 524 -1.02 -18.14 42.53
CA ALA A 524 -0.79 -19.49 43.04
C ALA A 524 0.31 -20.21 42.24
N GLY A 525 0.27 -20.13 40.90
CA GLY A 525 1.27 -20.70 40.02
C GLY A 525 2.67 -20.14 40.27
N ALA A 526 2.81 -18.82 40.39
CA ALA A 526 4.09 -18.16 40.64
C ALA A 526 4.68 -18.51 42.01
N TYR A 527 3.81 -18.66 43.03
CA TYR A 527 4.23 -19.16 44.34
C TYR A 527 4.71 -20.62 44.28
N LEU A 528 4.08 -21.45 43.45
CA LEU A 528 4.46 -22.85 43.23
C LEU A 528 5.72 -23.02 42.35
N ASP A 529 6.05 -22.05 41.50
CA ASP A 529 7.34 -21.99 40.81
C ASP A 529 8.47 -21.63 41.80
N GLN A 530 8.23 -20.61 42.65
CA GLN A 530 9.20 -20.11 43.62
C GLN A 530 9.39 -20.99 44.87
N THR A 531 8.51 -21.99 45.09
CA THR A 531 8.60 -22.88 46.26
C THR A 531 8.56 -24.34 45.86
N ALA A 532 9.42 -25.16 46.48
CA ALA A 532 9.43 -26.62 46.31
C ALA A 532 8.22 -27.34 46.97
N ARG A 533 7.07 -26.66 47.06
CA ARG A 533 5.85 -27.15 47.72
C ARG A 533 4.94 -27.92 46.74
N SER A 534 4.23 -28.89 47.29
CA SER A 534 3.19 -29.65 46.59
C SER A 534 1.92 -28.80 46.38
N PHE A 535 1.06 -29.20 45.43
CA PHE A 535 -0.26 -28.59 45.28
C PHE A 535 -1.12 -28.79 46.55
N SER A 536 -1.03 -29.97 47.19
CA SER A 536 -1.67 -30.27 48.47
C SER A 536 -1.21 -29.35 49.62
N ASP A 537 0.08 -29.04 49.74
CA ASP A 537 0.59 -28.12 50.77
C ASP A 537 0.11 -26.69 50.53
N TYR A 538 0.09 -26.24 49.27
CA TYR A 538 -0.46 -24.94 48.93
C TYR A 538 -1.96 -24.87 49.25
N LEU A 539 -2.72 -25.90 48.89
CA LEU A 539 -4.16 -25.98 49.15
C LEU A 539 -4.47 -25.96 50.66
N ARG A 540 -3.66 -26.66 51.48
CA ARG A 540 -3.76 -26.62 52.95
C ARG A 540 -3.52 -25.21 53.50
N LEU A 541 -2.43 -24.56 53.11
CA LEU A 541 -2.09 -23.20 53.53
C LEU A 541 -3.11 -22.16 53.06
N TYR A 542 -3.65 -22.33 51.85
CA TYR A 542 -4.71 -21.50 51.31
C TYR A 542 -5.96 -21.59 52.20
N LYS A 543 -6.42 -22.81 52.51
CA LYS A 543 -7.58 -23.08 53.37
C LYS A 543 -7.38 -22.60 54.81
N GLU A 544 -6.20 -22.81 55.39
CA GLU A 544 -5.81 -22.23 56.69
C GLU A 544 -5.93 -20.69 56.64
N SER A 545 -5.32 -20.02 55.65
CA SER A 545 -5.37 -18.56 55.51
C SER A 545 -6.77 -17.99 55.25
N TYR A 546 -7.64 -18.77 54.60
CA TYR A 546 -9.03 -18.41 54.32
C TYR A 546 -9.88 -18.51 55.59
N PHE A 547 -9.72 -19.59 56.35
CA PHE A 547 -10.36 -19.78 57.65
C PHE A 547 -9.95 -18.70 58.66
N TRP A 548 -8.65 -18.37 58.74
CA TRP A 548 -8.16 -17.24 59.54
C TRP A 548 -8.79 -15.90 59.12
N ARG A 549 -8.95 -15.63 57.81
CA ARG A 549 -9.63 -14.41 57.36
C ARG A 549 -11.11 -14.37 57.73
N LEU A 550 -11.83 -15.50 57.66
CA LEU A 550 -13.23 -15.58 58.08
C LEU A 550 -13.42 -15.41 59.60
N GLN A 551 -12.46 -15.81 60.43
CA GLN A 551 -12.54 -15.66 61.88
C GLN A 551 -12.15 -14.26 62.40
N PHE A 552 -11.36 -13.49 61.65
CA PHE A 552 -10.74 -12.25 62.14
C PHE A 552 -11.01 -10.99 61.29
N LEU A 553 -11.89 -11.07 60.28
CA LEU A 553 -12.48 -9.88 59.65
C LEU A 553 -13.49 -9.21 60.61
N PRO A 554 -13.41 -7.89 60.87
CA PRO A 554 -14.47 -7.18 61.58
C PRO A 554 -15.79 -7.29 60.81
N GLN A 555 -16.86 -7.71 61.47
CA GLN A 555 -18.18 -7.65 60.86
C GLN A 555 -18.66 -6.19 60.83
N GLY A 556 -18.47 -5.55 59.67
CA GLY A 556 -19.04 -4.25 59.34
C GLY A 556 -18.01 -3.16 59.07
N MET A 557 -17.87 -2.83 57.78
CA MET A 557 -17.86 -1.45 57.29
C MET A 557 -18.44 -1.43 55.87
#